data_AF-A0AA47BR23-F1
#
_entry.id   AF-A0AA47BR23-F1
#
_cell.length_a   1.000
_cell.length_b   1.000
_cell.length_c   1.000
_cell.angle_alpha   90.00
_cell.angle_beta   90.00
_cell.angle_gamma   90.00
#
_symmetry.space_group_name_H-M   'P 1'
#
loop_
_entity.id
_entity.type
_entity.pdbx_description
1 polymer ?
#
loop_
_entity_poly.entity_id
_entity_poly.type
_entity_poly.pdbx_seq_one_letter_code
_entity_poly.pdbx_strand_id
1 'polypeptide(L)'
;MNGRSLKDGLSPQRLSDRDFSLVNDIAVVKVNGLKTINFYSFATRYCSHHIPEDYPIYDSFVEKMLMHFKRKDKFFKFKKDDLKHYPTYREILMQFSNFYGLGAFTLKQVDKYLWQAGKDYFPKQY
;
A
#
# COMPACT_ATOMS: atom_id res chain seq x y z
N MET A 1 20.50 -0.86 25.22
CA MET A 1 19.72 -0.35 24.07
C MET A 1 20.10 -1.17 22.84
N ASN A 2 19.36 -2.24 22.54
CA ASN A 2 19.68 -3.12 21.42
C ASN A 2 19.28 -2.46 20.10
N GLY A 3 20.28 -2.11 19.30
CA GLY A 3 20.09 -1.80 17.89
C GLY A 3 19.57 -3.05 17.20
N ARG A 4 18.33 -3.02 16.73
CA ARG A 4 17.80 -4.05 15.82
C ARG A 4 18.70 -4.09 14.59
N SER A 5 19.42 -5.18 14.44
CA SER A 5 20.16 -5.51 13.23
C SER A 5 19.16 -5.63 12.08
N LEU A 6 19.51 -5.11 10.90
CA LEU A 6 18.70 -5.19 9.68
C LEU A 6 18.33 -6.64 9.28
N LYS A 7 18.93 -7.65 9.91
CA LYS A 7 18.65 -9.07 9.69
C LYS A 7 17.39 -9.60 10.40
N ASP A 8 16.85 -8.89 11.38
CA ASP A 8 15.70 -9.38 12.18
C ASP A 8 14.32 -8.89 11.66
N GLY A 9 14.30 -7.97 10.69
CA GLY A 9 13.07 -7.31 10.21
C GLY A 9 12.36 -8.01 9.05
N LEU A 10 13.09 -8.77 8.22
CA LEU A 10 12.55 -9.53 7.10
C LEU A 10 12.53 -11.02 7.45
N SER A 11 11.46 -11.48 8.08
CA SER A 11 11.22 -12.91 8.24
C SER A 11 10.33 -13.40 7.10
N PRO A 12 10.79 -14.33 6.23
CA PRO A 12 9.93 -15.00 5.25
C PRO A 12 8.67 -15.60 5.87
N GLN A 13 8.73 -15.99 7.15
CA GLN A 13 7.58 -16.48 7.90
C GLN A 13 6.45 -15.44 7.98
N ARG A 14 6.76 -14.17 8.27
CA ARG A 14 5.75 -13.10 8.36
C ARG A 14 5.03 -12.86 7.04
N LEU A 15 5.73 -12.99 5.91
CA LEU A 15 5.12 -12.94 4.57
C LEU A 15 4.13 -14.10 4.39
N SER A 16 4.56 -15.33 4.67
CA SER A 16 3.73 -16.53 4.58
C SER A 16 2.49 -16.48 5.48
N ASP A 17 2.63 -15.88 6.66
CA ASP A 17 1.54 -15.71 7.64
C ASP A 17 0.59 -14.54 7.29
N ARG A 18 0.81 -13.86 6.16
CA ARG A 18 0.05 -12.67 5.72
C ARG A 18 0.03 -11.56 6.78
N ASP A 19 1.15 -11.38 7.47
CA ASP A 19 1.31 -10.27 8.38
C ASP A 19 1.50 -8.97 7.60
N PHE A 20 0.38 -8.30 7.31
CA PHE A 20 0.36 -7.04 6.58
C PHE A 20 1.08 -5.90 7.31
N SER A 21 1.27 -5.99 8.64
CA SER A 21 2.03 -4.97 9.38
C SER A 21 3.52 -4.98 9.01
N LEU A 22 4.02 -6.08 8.46
CA LEU A 22 5.40 -6.22 7.96
C LEU A 22 5.77 -5.08 7.00
N VAL A 23 4.85 -4.65 6.13
CA VAL A 23 5.10 -3.55 5.18
C VAL A 23 5.50 -2.27 5.90
N ASN A 24 4.82 -1.95 7.01
CA ASN A 24 5.13 -0.75 7.78
C ASN A 24 6.50 -0.87 8.46
N ASP A 25 6.87 -2.06 8.93
CA ASP A 25 8.18 -2.31 9.55
C ASP A 25 9.33 -2.17 8.55
N ILE A 26 9.21 -2.77 7.36
CA ILE A 26 10.26 -2.72 6.34
C ILE A 26 10.36 -1.33 5.68
N ALA A 27 9.28 -0.53 5.73
CA ALA A 27 9.27 0.80 5.13
C ALA A 27 10.19 1.78 5.88
N VAL A 28 10.40 1.60 7.19
CA VAL A 28 11.12 2.55 8.03
C VAL A 28 12.59 2.16 8.16
N VAL A 29 13.47 2.91 7.49
CA VAL A 29 14.93 2.65 7.51
C VAL A 29 15.65 3.77 8.26
N LYS A 30 16.49 3.39 9.23
CA LYS A 30 17.39 4.32 9.93
C LYS A 30 18.74 4.38 9.21
N VAL A 31 19.06 5.55 8.66
CA VAL A 31 20.35 5.83 8.01
C VAL A 31 21.28 6.50 9.02
N ASN A 32 22.42 5.87 9.28
CA ASN A 32 23.49 6.36 10.16
C ASN A 32 23.02 6.75 11.59
N GLY A 33 21.93 6.15 12.08
CA GLY A 33 21.35 6.43 13.40
C GLY A 33 20.69 7.80 13.57
N LEU A 34 20.82 8.72 12.60
CA LEU A 34 20.38 10.12 12.70
C LEU A 34 19.12 10.42 11.88
N LYS A 35 18.94 9.75 10.74
CA LYS A 35 17.83 10.03 9.80
C LYS A 35 16.95 8.80 9.65
N THR A 36 15.64 8.99 9.78
CA THR A 36 14.66 7.96 9.44
C THR A 36 14.07 8.28 8.08
N ILE A 37 14.17 7.36 7.13
CA ILE A 37 13.58 7.48 5.79
C ILE A 37 12.47 6.45 5.67
N ASN A 38 11.31 6.88 5.16
CA ASN A 38 10.18 6.01 4.93
C ASN A 38 10.09 5.63 3.43
N PHE A 39 10.47 4.40 3.11
CA PHE A 39 10.43 3.79 1.79
C PHE A 39 9.12 3.03 1.53
N TYR A 40 7.98 3.61 1.90
CA TYR A 40 6.69 2.94 1.87
C TYR A 40 6.31 2.31 0.53
N SER A 41 6.41 3.05 -0.58
CA SER A 41 6.12 2.48 -1.92
C SER A 41 7.05 1.31 -2.26
N PHE A 42 8.32 1.38 -1.89
CA PHE A 42 9.26 0.28 -2.09
C PHE A 42 8.87 -0.94 -1.25
N ALA A 43 8.53 -0.74 0.02
CA ALA A 43 8.04 -1.78 0.92
C ALA A 43 6.83 -2.53 0.35
N THR A 44 5.83 -1.81 -0.15
CA THR A 44 4.65 -2.45 -0.77
C THR A 44 5.01 -3.26 -2.02
N ARG A 45 5.94 -2.77 -2.85
CA ARG A 45 6.41 -3.49 -4.05
C ARG A 45 7.20 -4.74 -3.68
N TYR A 46 8.01 -4.66 -2.64
CA TYR A 46 8.77 -5.81 -2.13
C TYR A 46 7.82 -6.94 -1.72
N CYS A 47 6.84 -6.67 -0.86
CA CYS A 47 5.88 -7.70 -0.44
C CYS A 47 5.00 -8.20 -1.61
N SER A 48 4.58 -7.31 -2.52
CA SER A 48 3.82 -7.67 -3.73
C SER A 48 4.61 -8.57 -4.69
N HIS A 49 5.94 -8.44 -4.75
CA HIS A 49 6.78 -9.34 -5.54
C HIS A 49 6.72 -10.79 -5.02
N HIS A 50 6.57 -10.96 -3.70
CA HIS A 50 6.47 -12.27 -3.08
C HIS A 50 5.05 -12.85 -3.10
N ILE A 51 4.03 -12.05 -2.76
CA ILE A 51 2.63 -12.48 -2.68
C ILE A 51 1.73 -11.43 -3.36
N PRO A 52 1.68 -11.44 -4.71
CA PRO A 52 1.07 -10.37 -5.48
C PRO A 52 -0.43 -10.15 -5.23
N GLU A 53 -1.17 -11.23 -4.96
CA GLU A 53 -2.63 -11.16 -4.83
C GLU A 53 -3.09 -10.57 -3.49
N ASP A 54 -2.29 -10.79 -2.44
CA ASP A 54 -2.60 -10.32 -1.09
C ASP A 54 -2.01 -8.95 -0.78
N TYR A 55 -0.95 -8.55 -1.51
CA TYR A 55 -0.20 -7.33 -1.25
C TYR A 55 -0.34 -6.28 -2.35
N PRO A 56 -1.38 -5.41 -2.30
CA PRO A 56 -1.51 -4.32 -3.24
C PRO A 56 -0.41 -3.27 -3.09
N ILE A 57 0.01 -2.68 -4.21
CA ILE A 57 1.08 -1.71 -4.28
C ILE A 57 0.54 -0.31 -4.01
N TYR A 58 1.20 0.42 -3.11
CA TYR A 58 0.91 1.83 -2.89
C TYR A 58 1.69 2.72 -3.89
N ASP A 59 0.96 3.56 -4.61
CA ASP A 59 1.51 4.60 -5.49
C ASP A 59 0.72 5.92 -5.34
N SER A 60 1.37 7.04 -5.64
CA SER A 60 0.75 8.37 -5.64
C SER A 60 -0.50 8.47 -6.53
N PHE A 61 -0.56 7.77 -7.66
CA PHE A 61 -1.74 7.76 -8.53
C PHE A 61 -2.89 6.97 -7.90
N VAL A 62 -2.60 5.84 -7.26
CA VAL A 62 -3.58 5.03 -6.54
C VAL A 62 -4.18 5.85 -5.39
N GLU A 63 -3.34 6.53 -4.60
CA GLU A 63 -3.79 7.46 -3.55
C GLU A 63 -4.74 8.53 -4.12
N LYS A 64 -4.35 9.20 -5.22
CA LYS A 64 -5.17 10.25 -5.82
C LYS A 64 -6.54 9.72 -6.26
N MET A 65 -6.57 8.54 -6.89
CA MET A 65 -7.83 7.91 -7.32
C MET A 65 -8.72 7.49 -6.15
N LEU A 66 -8.17 6.85 -5.12
CA LEU A 66 -8.93 6.51 -3.92
C LEU A 66 -9.51 7.76 -3.26
N MET A 67 -8.72 8.83 -3.14
CA MET A 67 -9.20 10.10 -2.59
C MET A 67 -10.25 10.77 -3.48
N HIS A 68 -10.15 10.61 -4.80
CA HIS A 68 -11.17 11.08 -5.75
C HIS A 68 -12.50 10.35 -5.56
N PHE A 69 -12.50 9.01 -5.65
CA PHE A 69 -13.70 8.19 -5.49
C PHE A 69 -14.30 8.33 -4.08
N LYS A 70 -13.46 8.51 -3.05
CA LYS A 70 -13.92 8.82 -1.70
C LYS A 70 -14.76 10.10 -1.65
N ARG A 71 -14.37 11.15 -2.37
CA ARG A 71 -15.12 12.42 -2.39
C ARG A 71 -16.36 12.34 -3.27
N LYS A 72 -16.24 11.68 -4.42
CA LYS A 72 -17.28 11.58 -5.43
C LYS A 72 -18.42 10.66 -4.97
N ASP A 73 -18.08 9.43 -4.61
CA ASP A 73 -19.05 8.35 -4.41
C ASP A 73 -19.18 7.93 -2.94
N LYS A 74 -18.31 8.46 -2.07
CA LYS A 74 -18.32 8.21 -0.61
C LYS A 74 -18.24 6.72 -0.26
N PHE A 75 -17.52 5.94 -1.08
CA PHE A 75 -17.47 4.47 -0.98
C PHE A 75 -17.01 3.94 0.39
N PHE A 76 -16.13 4.66 1.08
CA PHE A 76 -15.64 4.27 2.40
C PHE A 76 -15.14 5.49 3.18
N LYS A 77 -15.25 5.45 4.51
CA LYS A 77 -14.82 6.54 5.40
C LYS A 77 -13.41 6.29 5.90
N PHE A 78 -12.45 7.05 5.37
CA PHE A 78 -11.05 7.05 5.79
C PHE A 78 -10.43 8.45 5.63
N LYS A 79 -9.25 8.69 6.19
CA LYS A 79 -8.43 9.89 6.01
C LYS A 79 -7.27 9.59 5.05
N LYS A 80 -6.66 10.64 4.51
CA LYS A 80 -5.50 10.48 3.61
C LYS A 80 -4.35 9.73 4.29
N ASP A 81 -4.08 10.03 5.56
CA ASP A 81 -2.99 9.42 6.32
C ASP A 81 -3.20 7.92 6.57
N ASP A 82 -4.45 7.44 6.55
CA ASP A 82 -4.77 6.02 6.67
C ASP A 82 -4.16 5.21 5.51
N LEU A 83 -3.93 5.85 4.35
CA LEU A 83 -3.26 5.24 3.19
C LEU A 83 -1.76 5.00 3.41
N LYS A 84 -1.18 5.50 4.51
CA LYS A 84 0.21 5.26 4.91
C LYS A 84 0.36 4.14 5.94
N HIS A 85 -0.75 3.57 6.39
CA HIS A 85 -0.77 2.40 7.27
C HIS A 85 -1.28 1.20 6.48
N TYR A 86 -0.42 0.20 6.25
CA TYR A 86 -0.66 -0.80 5.23
C TYR A 86 -1.86 -1.71 5.47
N PRO A 87 -2.10 -2.23 6.69
CA PRO A 87 -3.33 -2.97 6.97
C PRO A 87 -4.59 -2.15 6.65
N THR A 88 -4.57 -0.86 6.97
CA THR A 88 -5.69 0.05 6.69
C THR A 88 -5.81 0.37 5.21
N TYR A 89 -4.70 0.58 4.50
CA TYR A 89 -4.66 0.74 3.05
C TYR A 89 -5.26 -0.46 2.32
N ARG A 90 -4.88 -1.69 2.71
CA ARG A 90 -5.42 -2.92 2.15
C ARG A 90 -6.93 -3.01 2.37
N GLU A 91 -7.40 -2.69 3.58
CA GLU A 91 -8.83 -2.65 3.89
C GLU A 91 -9.57 -1.63 3.01
N ILE A 92 -9.01 -0.43 2.81
CA ILE A 92 -9.61 0.58 1.92
C ILE A 92 -9.76 0.04 0.49
N LEU A 93 -8.78 -0.72 -0.02
CA LEU A 93 -8.86 -1.36 -1.33
C LEU A 93 -9.91 -2.48 -1.38
N MET A 94 -10.05 -3.26 -0.31
CA MET A 94 -11.11 -4.26 -0.20
C MET A 94 -12.49 -3.61 -0.20
N GLN A 95 -12.67 -2.53 0.56
CA GLN A 95 -13.92 -1.76 0.59
C GLN A 95 -14.21 -1.11 -0.76
N PHE A 96 -13.19 -0.60 -1.45
CA PHE A 96 -13.32 -0.14 -2.83
C PHE A 96 -13.81 -1.27 -3.75
N SER A 97 -13.16 -2.43 -3.69
CA SER A 97 -13.55 -3.60 -4.50
C SER A 97 -15.01 -4.00 -4.25
N ASN A 98 -15.42 -4.10 -2.99
CA ASN A 98 -16.77 -4.46 -2.59
C ASN A 98 -17.81 -3.44 -3.08
N PHE A 99 -17.55 -2.14 -2.90
CA PHE A 99 -18.47 -1.08 -3.28
C PHE A 99 -18.77 -1.05 -4.78
N TYR A 100 -17.76 -1.33 -5.61
CA TYR A 100 -17.89 -1.35 -7.08
C TYR A 100 -18.19 -2.74 -7.67
N GLY A 101 -18.45 -3.74 -6.83
CA GLY A 101 -18.77 -5.10 -7.29
C GLY A 101 -17.61 -5.80 -8.01
N LEU A 102 -16.36 -5.49 -7.63
CA LEU A 102 -15.14 -6.00 -8.27
C LEU A 102 -14.66 -7.34 -7.70
N GLY A 103 -15.55 -8.13 -7.07
CA GLY A 103 -15.20 -9.41 -6.43
C GLY A 103 -14.60 -10.47 -7.35
N ALA A 104 -14.78 -10.33 -8.67
CA ALA A 104 -14.13 -11.17 -9.68
C ALA A 104 -12.65 -10.81 -9.95
N PHE A 105 -12.17 -9.70 -9.40
CA PHE A 105 -10.82 -9.19 -9.57
C PHE A 105 -10.02 -9.27 -8.28
N THR A 106 -8.74 -9.59 -8.39
CA THR A 106 -7.79 -9.55 -7.28
C THR A 106 -7.47 -8.11 -6.89
N LEU A 107 -6.99 -7.89 -5.65
CA LEU A 107 -6.55 -6.55 -5.22
C LEU A 107 -5.43 -5.98 -6.10
N LYS A 108 -4.60 -6.83 -6.70
CA LYS A 108 -3.58 -6.46 -7.69
C LYS A 108 -4.17 -5.99 -9.02
N GLN A 109 -5.32 -6.51 -9.43
CA GLN A 109 -5.99 -5.99 -10.62
C GLN A 109 -6.64 -4.64 -10.30
N VAL A 110 -7.21 -4.50 -9.09
CA VAL A 110 -7.79 -3.25 -8.61
C VAL A 110 -6.73 -2.14 -8.48
N ASP A 111 -5.59 -2.41 -7.86
CA ASP A 111 -4.52 -1.40 -7.72
C ASP A 111 -3.93 -0.97 -9.07
N LYS A 112 -3.78 -1.91 -10.01
CA LYS A 112 -3.29 -1.66 -11.36
C LYS A 112 -4.26 -0.79 -12.13
N TYR A 113 -5.56 -1.07 -12.01
CA TYR A 113 -6.61 -0.23 -12.56
C TYR A 113 -6.54 1.19 -12.01
N LEU A 114 -6.48 1.34 -10.67
CA LEU A 114 -6.39 2.66 -10.02
C LEU A 114 -5.14 3.42 -10.46
N TRP A 115 -4.01 2.73 -10.62
CA TRP A 115 -2.78 3.34 -11.12
C TRP A 115 -2.91 3.79 -12.58
N GLN A 116 -3.45 2.95 -13.46
CA GLN A 116 -3.67 3.28 -14.88
C GLN A 116 -4.63 4.47 -15.02
N ALA A 117 -5.81 4.39 -14.40
CA ALA A 117 -6.79 5.46 -14.40
C ALA A 117 -6.23 6.76 -13.80
N GLY A 118 -5.41 6.65 -12.75
CA GLY A 118 -4.78 7.82 -12.12
C GLY A 118 -3.78 8.54 -13.03
N LYS A 119 -3.05 7.82 -13.89
CA LYS A 119 -2.17 8.47 -14.88
C LYS A 119 -2.96 9.27 -15.92
N ASP A 120 -4.08 8.72 -16.37
CA ASP A 120 -4.91 9.35 -17.40
C ASP A 120 -5.68 10.55 -16.82
N TYR A 121 -6.18 10.42 -15.60
CA TYR A 121 -6.99 11.45 -14.93
C TYR A 121 -6.15 12.55 -14.27
N PHE A 122 -4.92 12.24 -13.85
CA PHE A 122 -4.01 13.19 -13.20
C PHE A 122 -2.65 13.26 -13.92
N PRO A 123 -2.62 13.62 -15.23
CA PRO A 123 -1.38 13.62 -15.99
C PRO A 123 -0.33 14.48 -15.29
N LYS A 124 0.90 13.96 -15.19
CA LYS A 124 2.02 14.75 -14.69
C LYS A 124 2.35 15.81 -15.74
N GLN A 125 2.36 17.06 -15.32
CA GLN A 125 3.02 18.11 -16.08
C GLN A 125 4.52 17.99 -15.75
N TYR A 126 5.30 17.66 -16.76
CA TYR A 126 6.76 17.59 -16.70
C TYR A 126 7.34 18.87 -17.27
#